data_AF-A0A521TH49-F1
#
_entry.id   AF-A0A521TH49-F1
#
_cell.length_a   1.000
_cell.length_b   1.000
_cell.length_c   1.000
_cell.angle_alpha   90.00
_cell.angle_beta   90.00
_cell.angle_gamma   90.00
#
_symmetry.space_group_name_H-M   'P 1'
#
loop_
_entity.id
_entity.type
_entity.pdbx_description
1 polymer ?
#
loop_
_entity_poly.entity_id
_entity_poly.type
_entity_poly.pdbx_seq_one_letter_code
_entity_poly.pdbx_strand_id
1 'polypeptide(L)'
;MRPSSIAAALLAARVLAGCGGADHPAEVARTACNTCHAVLYDRQPDHAARGFPRDCYRCHGTTRWSRAVASHPSYPIDSPPHAGGDCADCHAREDDPRAIDCTNCHAHTAGRTDFLHLGEGEYSYGPSTCLRCHAGGRR
;
A
#
# COMPACT_ATOMS: atom_id res chain seq x y z
N MET A 1 33.58 -16.12 -35.14
CA MET A 1 32.23 -16.43 -34.62
C MET A 1 31.60 -15.10 -34.21
N ARG A 2 30.62 -14.62 -34.98
CA ARG A 2 29.96 -13.32 -34.74
C ARG A 2 28.85 -13.57 -33.73
N PRO A 3 28.82 -12.91 -32.56
CA PRO A 3 27.74 -13.12 -31.61
C PRO A 3 26.42 -12.65 -32.24
N SER A 4 25.38 -13.48 -32.12
CA SER A 4 24.05 -13.24 -32.70
C SER A 4 23.50 -11.87 -32.31
N SER A 5 23.03 -11.15 -33.32
CA SER A 5 22.54 -9.76 -33.31
C SER A 5 21.42 -9.47 -32.30
N ILE A 6 20.82 -10.50 -31.72
CA ILE A 6 19.66 -10.42 -30.81
C ILE A 6 20.09 -10.01 -29.40
N ALA A 7 21.26 -10.46 -28.92
CA ALA A 7 21.75 -10.10 -27.58
C ALA A 7 22.19 -8.62 -27.48
N ALA A 8 22.73 -8.07 -28.57
CA ALA A 8 23.10 -6.65 -28.65
C ALA A 8 21.87 -5.72 -28.67
N ALA A 9 20.76 -6.15 -29.29
CA ALA A 9 19.52 -5.38 -29.35
C ALA A 9 18.83 -5.24 -27.98
N LEU A 10 18.84 -6.29 -27.15
CA LEU A 10 18.26 -6.26 -25.80
C LEU A 10 19.06 -5.39 -24.81
N LEU A 11 20.38 -5.32 -24.96
CA LEU A 11 21.21 -4.38 -24.20
C LEU A 11 20.98 -2.92 -24.64
N ALA A 12 20.85 -2.67 -25.96
CA ALA A 12 20.63 -1.33 -26.49
C ALA A 12 19.26 -0.73 -26.09
N ALA A 13 18.20 -1.56 -26.02
CA ALA A 13 16.86 -1.10 -25.62
C ALA A 13 16.80 -0.62 -24.15
N ARG A 14 17.63 -1.18 -23.25
CA ARG A 14 17.69 -0.76 -21.84
C ARG A 14 18.38 0.59 -21.62
N VAL A 15 19.32 0.94 -22.50
CA VAL A 15 20.08 2.20 -22.42
C VAL A 15 19.23 3.40 -22.85
N LEU A 16 18.29 3.21 -23.78
CA LEU A 16 17.42 4.29 -24.28
C LEU A 16 16.29 4.69 -23.32
N ALA A 17 15.93 3.84 -22.35
CA ALA A 17 14.86 4.10 -21.38
C ALA A 17 15.35 4.67 -20.03
N GLY A 18 16.66 4.89 -19.85
CA GLY A 18 17.24 5.43 -18.61
C GLY A 18 17.22 4.46 -17.41
N CYS A 19 16.83 3.19 -17.59
CA CYS A 19 16.71 2.17 -16.54
C CYS A 19 18.06 1.63 -15.99
N GLY A 20 19.19 2.30 -16.26
CA GLY A 20 20.54 1.80 -15.95
C GLY A 20 21.14 2.28 -14.64
N GLY A 21 20.53 3.28 -13.98
CA GLY A 21 21.02 3.88 -12.74
C GLY A 21 20.39 3.28 -11.48
N ALA A 22 21.11 3.36 -10.35
CA ALA A 22 20.58 3.01 -9.03
C ALA A 22 19.83 4.17 -8.36
N ASP A 23 20.14 5.42 -8.73
CA ASP A 23 19.53 6.65 -8.24
C ASP A 23 18.92 7.44 -9.41
N HIS A 24 17.84 8.16 -9.14
CA HIS A 24 17.17 9.01 -10.11
C HIS A 24 17.51 10.48 -9.82
N PRO A 25 18.21 11.19 -10.72
CA PRO A 25 18.62 12.59 -10.50
C PRO A 25 17.44 13.58 -10.51
N ALA A 26 16.24 13.12 -10.86
CA ALA A 26 14.98 13.85 -10.79
C ALA A 26 13.83 12.90 -10.38
N GLU A 27 12.72 13.46 -9.92
CA GLU A 27 11.55 12.67 -9.53
C GLU A 27 11.00 11.88 -10.72
N VAL A 28 10.99 10.55 -10.58
CA VAL A 28 10.51 9.64 -11.62
C VAL A 28 8.99 9.71 -11.70
N ALA A 29 8.47 9.78 -12.93
CA ALA A 29 7.03 9.73 -13.15
C ALA A 29 6.42 8.46 -12.52
N ARG A 30 5.27 8.63 -11.85
CA ARG A 30 4.59 7.59 -11.06
C ARG A 30 4.42 6.23 -11.77
N THR A 31 4.24 6.23 -13.08
CA THR A 31 4.02 5.02 -13.90
C THR A 31 5.31 4.35 -14.40
N ALA A 32 6.45 5.05 -14.34
CA ALA A 32 7.71 4.59 -14.94
C ALA A 32 8.47 3.57 -14.08
N CYS A 33 8.13 3.42 -12.80
CA CYS A 33 8.82 2.48 -11.90
C CYS A 33 8.77 1.03 -12.43
N ASN A 34 7.60 0.56 -12.88
CA ASN A 34 7.42 -0.82 -13.31
C ASN A 34 8.07 -1.11 -14.66
N THR A 35 8.24 -0.09 -15.51
CA THR A 35 8.94 -0.24 -16.80
C THR A 35 10.37 -0.76 -16.61
N CYS A 36 11.05 -0.32 -15.55
CA CYS A 36 12.42 -0.73 -15.23
C CYS A 36 12.50 -1.79 -14.12
N HIS A 37 11.62 -1.71 -13.12
CA HIS A 37 11.74 -2.44 -11.86
C HIS A 37 10.66 -3.51 -11.62
N ALA A 38 9.86 -3.90 -12.62
CA ALA A 38 8.87 -4.97 -12.46
C ALA A 38 9.47 -6.26 -11.90
N VAL A 39 10.67 -6.66 -12.35
CA VAL A 39 11.37 -7.84 -11.85
C VAL A 39 11.77 -7.69 -10.38
N LEU A 40 12.16 -6.48 -9.94
CA LEU A 40 12.49 -6.24 -8.53
C LEU A 40 11.23 -6.33 -7.66
N TYR A 41 10.11 -5.79 -8.14
CA TYR A 41 8.82 -5.91 -7.48
C TYR A 41 8.41 -7.38 -7.33
N ASP A 42 8.49 -8.17 -8.41
CA ASP A 42 8.05 -9.58 -8.41
C ASP A 42 8.97 -10.47 -7.53
N ARG A 43 10.21 -10.06 -7.28
CA ARG A 43 11.17 -10.74 -6.41
C ARG A 43 11.00 -10.41 -4.92
N GLN A 44 10.16 -9.45 -4.56
CA GLN A 44 9.85 -9.16 -3.17
C GLN A 44 8.71 -10.07 -2.70
N PRO A 45 8.97 -11.04 -1.80
CA PRO A 45 7.97 -12.03 -1.40
C PRO A 45 6.71 -11.38 -0.83
N ASP A 46 6.89 -10.33 -0.03
CA ASP A 46 5.80 -9.63 0.63
C ASP A 46 4.96 -8.79 -0.33
N HIS A 47 5.52 -8.26 -1.43
CA HIS A 47 4.74 -7.45 -2.37
C HIS A 47 3.59 -8.26 -2.99
N ALA A 48 3.91 -9.44 -3.52
CA ALA A 48 2.92 -10.34 -4.09
C ALA A 48 2.05 -10.99 -2.99
N ALA A 49 2.67 -11.53 -1.93
CA ALA A 49 1.95 -12.19 -0.84
C ALA A 49 0.96 -11.26 -0.14
N ARG A 50 1.24 -9.95 -0.15
CA ARG A 50 0.40 -8.94 0.50
C ARG A 50 -0.46 -8.11 -0.45
N GLY A 51 -0.37 -8.35 -1.76
CA GLY A 51 -1.17 -7.65 -2.77
C GLY A 51 -0.90 -6.16 -2.85
N PHE A 52 0.33 -5.73 -2.54
CA PHE A 52 0.66 -4.30 -2.55
C PHE A 52 0.54 -3.72 -3.96
N PRO A 53 0.06 -2.47 -4.12
CA PRO A 53 -0.05 -1.87 -5.44
C PRO A 53 1.34 -1.66 -6.08
N ARG A 54 1.35 -1.52 -7.40
CA ARG A 54 2.58 -1.23 -8.16
C ARG A 54 2.97 0.26 -8.16
N ASP A 55 2.31 1.06 -7.34
CA ASP A 55 2.59 2.49 -7.12
C ASP A 55 3.74 2.65 -6.11
N CYS A 56 4.98 2.38 -6.53
CA CYS A 56 6.14 2.28 -5.62
C CYS A 56 6.33 3.52 -4.71
N TYR A 57 6.04 4.71 -5.24
CA TYR A 57 6.21 5.99 -4.56
C TYR A 57 5.31 6.17 -3.32
N ARG A 58 4.26 5.34 -3.16
CA ARG A 58 3.39 5.38 -1.98
C ARG A 58 4.08 4.91 -0.70
N CYS A 59 5.16 4.15 -0.85
CA CYS A 59 5.89 3.57 0.27
C CYS A 59 7.40 3.87 0.19
N HIS A 60 7.97 4.04 -1.00
CA HIS A 60 9.40 4.23 -1.22
C HIS A 60 9.72 5.62 -1.78
N GLY A 61 10.88 6.16 -1.39
CA GLY A 61 11.46 7.33 -2.05
C GLY A 61 11.78 7.06 -3.52
N THR A 62 11.53 8.07 -4.37
CA THR A 62 11.69 7.97 -5.83
C THR A 62 13.04 8.50 -6.32
N THR A 63 13.64 9.49 -5.65
CA THR A 63 14.99 10.00 -5.98
C THR A 63 16.09 9.02 -5.56
N ARG A 64 15.95 8.46 -4.35
CA ARG A 64 16.77 7.38 -3.81
C ARG A 64 15.86 6.34 -3.20
N TRP A 65 16.10 5.07 -3.51
CA TRP A 65 15.30 3.99 -2.96
C TRP A 65 15.43 3.94 -1.43
N SER A 66 14.36 4.25 -0.71
CA SER A 66 14.32 4.22 0.75
C SER A 66 13.67 2.93 1.26
N ARG A 67 13.82 2.69 2.57
CA ARG A 67 12.95 1.74 3.28
C ARG A 67 11.49 2.13 3.04
N ALA A 68 10.63 1.12 2.87
CA ALA A 68 9.20 1.34 2.84
C ALA A 68 8.74 1.97 4.16
N VAL A 69 7.91 3.01 4.07
CA VAL A 69 7.19 3.55 5.23
C VAL A 69 5.81 2.91 5.31
N ALA A 70 5.33 2.66 6.53
CA ALA A 70 3.93 2.33 6.72
C ALA A 70 3.09 3.54 6.29
N SER A 71 2.14 3.34 5.39
CA SER A 71 1.27 4.41 4.91
C SER A 71 -0.17 3.92 4.82
N HIS A 72 -1.10 4.82 5.11
CA HIS A 72 -2.55 4.57 5.04
C HIS A 72 -3.17 5.44 3.94
N PRO A 73 -2.84 5.23 2.66
CA PRO A 73 -3.24 6.14 1.60
C PRO A 73 -4.77 6.21 1.37
N SER A 74 -5.49 5.20 1.86
CA SER A 74 -6.96 5.09 1.73
C SER A 74 -7.70 5.52 2.99
N TYR A 75 -7.04 5.62 4.14
CA TYR A 75 -7.64 5.96 5.43
C TYR A 75 -6.91 7.17 6.02
N PRO A 76 -7.59 8.29 6.32
CA PRO A 76 -6.93 9.52 6.75
C PRO A 76 -6.46 9.44 8.21
N ILE A 77 -5.47 8.58 8.49
CA ILE A 77 -4.95 8.33 9.84
C ILE A 77 -4.28 9.57 10.42
N ASP A 78 -3.69 10.41 9.59
CA ASP A 78 -3.00 11.63 10.02
C ASP A 78 -3.97 12.80 10.32
N SER A 79 -5.28 12.58 10.16
CA SER A 79 -6.31 13.57 10.47
C SER A 79 -6.95 13.28 11.83
N PRO A 80 -7.26 14.31 12.64
CA PRO A 80 -8.04 14.13 13.85
C PRO A 80 -9.36 13.40 13.54
N PRO A 81 -9.80 12.46 14.38
CA PRO A 81 -9.26 12.12 15.71
C PRO A 81 -8.15 11.06 15.73
N HIS A 82 -7.75 10.49 14.59
CA HIS A 82 -6.77 9.39 14.54
C HIS A 82 -5.31 9.88 14.47
N ALA A 83 -5.11 11.18 14.22
CA ALA A 83 -3.80 11.80 14.15
C ALA A 83 -2.99 11.54 15.43
N GLY A 84 -1.80 10.96 15.27
CA GLY A 84 -0.89 10.66 16.37
C GLY A 84 -1.27 9.44 17.22
N GLY A 85 -2.21 8.60 16.76
CA GLY A 85 -2.50 7.31 17.38
C GLY A 85 -1.34 6.31 17.26
N ASP A 86 -1.30 5.35 18.18
CA ASP A 86 -0.33 4.27 18.16
C ASP A 86 -0.72 3.20 17.14
N CYS A 87 0.26 2.54 16.53
CA CYS A 87 0.01 1.46 15.55
C CYS A 87 -0.91 0.37 16.14
N ALA A 88 -0.72 0.07 17.42
CA ALA A 88 -1.48 -0.95 18.16
C ALA A 88 -2.92 -0.55 18.46
N ASP A 89 -3.28 0.74 18.35
CA ASP A 89 -4.66 1.20 18.56
C ASP A 89 -5.61 0.56 17.55
N CYS A 90 -5.11 0.36 16.32
CA CYS A 90 -5.84 -0.25 15.21
C CYS A 90 -5.33 -1.64 14.88
N HIS A 91 -4.01 -1.87 14.83
CA HIS A 91 -3.43 -3.17 14.49
C HIS A 91 -3.33 -4.07 15.72
N ALA A 92 -4.43 -4.75 16.04
CA ALA A 92 -4.59 -5.55 17.25
C ALA A 92 -3.68 -6.79 17.34
N ARG A 93 -2.97 -7.13 16.26
CA ARG A 93 -2.03 -8.25 16.21
C ARG A 93 -0.70 -7.84 15.60
N GLU A 94 0.39 -8.18 16.29
CA GLU A 94 1.75 -7.91 15.79
C GLU A 94 2.15 -8.84 14.63
N ASP A 95 1.64 -10.07 14.59
CA ASP A 95 1.95 -11.06 13.56
C ASP A 95 1.10 -10.90 12.28
N ASP A 96 -0.02 -10.17 12.38
CA ASP A 96 -0.86 -9.85 11.24
C ASP A 96 -1.32 -8.38 11.24
N PRO A 97 -0.63 -7.49 10.52
CA PRO A 97 -1.04 -6.09 10.38
C PRO A 97 -2.37 -5.91 9.65
N ARG A 98 -2.99 -6.96 9.09
CA ARG A 98 -4.36 -6.87 8.55
C ARG A 98 -5.44 -7.05 9.61
N ALA A 99 -5.09 -7.59 10.78
CA ALA A 99 -5.99 -7.73 11.89
C ALA A 99 -6.21 -6.37 12.53
N ILE A 100 -7.03 -5.56 11.85
CA ILE A 100 -7.42 -4.24 12.30
C ILE A 100 -8.66 -4.38 13.17
N ASP A 101 -8.68 -3.68 14.31
CA ASP A 101 -9.81 -3.62 15.22
C ASP A 101 -10.22 -2.18 15.50
N CYS A 102 -11.28 -1.73 14.84
CA CYS A 102 -11.89 -0.43 15.08
C CYS A 102 -12.65 -0.40 16.42
N THR A 103 -13.10 -1.56 16.92
CA THR A 103 -13.96 -1.65 18.11
C THR A 103 -13.19 -1.43 19.42
N ASN A 104 -11.85 -1.50 19.39
CA ASN A 104 -11.00 -1.18 20.53
C ASN A 104 -11.24 0.25 21.06
N CYS A 105 -11.31 1.24 20.16
CA CYS A 105 -11.61 2.64 20.51
C CYS A 105 -13.03 3.07 20.12
N HIS A 106 -13.65 2.46 19.12
CA HIS A 106 -15.04 2.72 18.72
C HIS A 106 -16.00 1.73 19.40
N ALA A 107 -15.84 1.56 20.70
CA ALA A 107 -16.63 0.65 21.51
C ALA A 107 -18.07 1.18 21.72
N HIS A 108 -18.93 1.00 20.73
CA HIS A 108 -20.38 1.02 20.94
C HIS A 108 -20.85 -0.42 21.15
N THR A 109 -21.93 -0.62 21.92
CA THR A 109 -22.60 -1.91 21.90
C THR A 109 -23.05 -2.23 20.48
N ALA A 110 -23.00 -3.50 20.08
CA ALA A 110 -23.50 -3.94 18.79
C ALA A 110 -24.90 -3.35 18.54
N GLY A 111 -25.82 -3.47 19.51
CA GLY A 111 -27.18 -2.95 19.40
C GLY A 111 -27.30 -1.44 19.10
N ARG A 112 -26.41 -0.59 19.61
CA ARG A 112 -26.43 0.84 19.24
C ARG A 112 -25.97 1.04 17.80
N THR A 113 -24.95 0.30 17.38
CA THR A 113 -24.41 0.40 16.03
C THR A 113 -25.40 -0.19 15.02
N ASP A 114 -26.01 -1.32 15.34
CA ASP A 114 -27.06 -1.97 14.56
C ASP A 114 -28.22 -1.00 14.29
N PHE A 115 -28.67 -0.27 15.33
CA PHE A 115 -29.74 0.72 15.18
C PHE A 115 -29.39 1.85 14.18
N LEU A 116 -28.12 2.29 14.14
CA LEU A 116 -27.68 3.33 13.22
C LEU A 116 -27.51 2.84 11.78
N HIS A 117 -27.37 1.53 11.58
CA HIS A 117 -27.17 0.89 10.27
C HIS A 117 -28.40 0.11 9.81
N LEU A 118 -29.57 0.38 10.39
CA LEU A 118 -30.84 -0.21 9.97
C LEU A 118 -31.10 0.07 8.49
N GLY A 119 -31.31 -0.98 7.72
CA GLY A 119 -31.57 -0.90 6.27
C GLY A 119 -30.31 -0.98 5.40
N GLU A 120 -29.11 -1.06 5.99
CA GLU A 120 -27.88 -1.31 5.24
C GLU A 120 -27.68 -2.82 5.04
N GLY A 121 -27.87 -3.30 3.81
CA GLY A 121 -27.99 -4.73 3.51
C GLY A 121 -26.73 -5.56 3.72
N GLU A 122 -25.55 -4.93 3.72
CA GLU A 122 -24.25 -5.62 3.93
C GLU A 122 -23.58 -5.25 5.26
N TYR A 123 -24.29 -4.54 6.12
CA TYR A 123 -23.80 -4.18 7.43
C TYR A 123 -23.52 -5.43 8.27
N SER A 124 -22.37 -5.42 8.93
CA SER A 124 -22.02 -6.41 9.95
C SER A 124 -21.17 -5.74 11.01
N TYR A 125 -21.50 -6.00 12.27
CA TYR A 125 -20.70 -5.53 13.39
C TYR A 125 -19.49 -6.45 13.58
N GLY A 126 -18.29 -5.94 13.29
CA GLY A 126 -17.04 -6.67 13.39
C GLY A 126 -15.83 -5.74 13.47
N PRO A 127 -14.67 -6.26 13.90
CA PRO A 127 -13.48 -5.44 14.19
C PRO A 127 -12.96 -4.66 12.97
N SER A 128 -13.05 -5.24 11.77
CA SER A 128 -12.54 -4.64 10.53
C SER A 128 -13.61 -4.38 9.46
N THR A 129 -14.86 -4.80 9.69
CA THR A 129 -15.94 -4.70 8.69
C THR A 129 -16.33 -3.25 8.40
N CYS A 130 -16.08 -2.35 9.35
CA CYS A 130 -16.30 -0.91 9.26
C CYS A 130 -15.69 -0.30 8.00
N LEU A 131 -14.47 -0.72 7.62
CA LEU A 131 -13.73 -0.14 6.50
C LEU A 131 -14.39 -0.37 5.13
N ARG A 132 -15.33 -1.32 5.01
CA ARG A 132 -16.08 -1.55 3.75
C ARG A 132 -16.90 -0.33 3.35
N CYS A 133 -17.53 0.34 4.32
CA CYS A 133 -18.35 1.52 4.08
C CYS A 133 -17.66 2.81 4.54
N HIS A 134 -16.80 2.72 5.56
CA HIS A 134 -16.11 3.84 6.20
C HIS A 134 -14.62 3.90 5.83
N ALA A 135 -14.29 3.67 4.55
CA ALA A 135 -12.90 3.69 4.06
C ALA A 135 -12.18 5.02 4.37
N GLY A 136 -12.91 6.14 4.38
CA GLY A 136 -12.38 7.46 4.69
C GLY A 136 -12.37 7.83 6.17
N GLY A 137 -12.57 6.88 7.10
CA GLY A 137 -12.50 7.13 8.55
C GLY A 137 -13.64 7.97 9.15
N ARG A 138 -14.63 8.33 8.34
CA ARG A 138 -15.89 8.93 8.82
C ARG A 138 -16.72 7.84 9.50
N ARG A 139 -17.23 8.09 10.71
CA ARG A 139 -18.24 7.25 11.37
C ARG A 139 -19.62 7.57 10.82
#